data_AF-A0ABD3QS32-F1
#
_entry.id   AF-A0ABD3QS32-F1
#
_cell.length_a   1.000
_cell.length_b   1.000
_cell.length_c   1.000
_cell.angle_alpha   90.00
_cell.angle_beta   90.00
_cell.angle_gamma   90.00
#
_symmetry.space_group_name_H-M   'P 1'
#
loop_
_entity.id
_entity.type
_entity.pdbx_description
1 polymer ?
#
loop_
_entity_poly.entity_id
_entity_poly.type
_entity_poly.pdbx_seq_one_letter_code
_entity_poly.pdbx_strand_id
1 'polypeptide(L)'
;MASRSNIQAFLAGSVLTASLIYLYQKAQSSSSDSSTRNDDRCSRDVNPSSKRNIADNSSQLMDSASLDRRMIRKAEGAIRNRTSRLVIVVERCTNDHNYSAILRTAEALGVQHIYIISPQFINSTLVDDENAGEASNGGKNICLDQVKENTKLRTSAGQTVKRATESEKLDRAMHHLFARKATEWLTVREFDDTKSCIDALREEGRQIWATDLAQVAVCLTEDGIGQHMKSLGKESYNGKLIPEKVAIVFGTEAVGCSTEMLEASDLRVYLPLRGFADSLNLSVATALVVHQMFILDPTLVGAMLEDERRQLRKDWFARLASQRMLSSRMKKNRVKLLTYIRHCEEIESKMNAGERVEHDEVAKWKNLSAKKAELEAIDAKVKLDSEAATIDLIDNPPEPITDMRRADEHRVCYVGKGTKSRYGELWDDMPATENAQSKEMSSASFFRDRVKGISTD
;
A
#
# COMPACT_ATOMS: atom_id res chain seq x y z
N MET A 1 24.22 36.98 -10.07
CA MET A 1 24.24 36.36 -8.73
C MET A 1 22.81 36.14 -8.27
N ALA A 2 22.25 34.96 -8.52
CA ALA A 2 20.95 34.55 -7.99
C ALA A 2 20.90 33.01 -7.97
N SER A 3 20.26 32.46 -6.93
CA SER A 3 19.79 31.08 -6.80
C SER A 3 20.85 29.99 -6.51
N ARG A 4 21.20 29.88 -5.22
CA ARG A 4 21.65 28.62 -4.58
C ARG A 4 20.90 28.48 -3.25
N SER A 5 19.66 27.96 -3.26
CA SER A 5 18.97 27.61 -2.00
C SER A 5 17.70 26.74 -2.15
N ASN A 6 17.69 25.72 -3.02
CA ASN A 6 16.49 24.85 -3.16
C ASN A 6 16.78 23.34 -3.27
N ILE A 7 17.91 22.85 -2.72
CA ILE A 7 18.25 21.40 -2.78
C ILE A 7 18.27 20.72 -1.39
N GLN A 8 18.02 21.43 -0.29
CA GLN A 8 18.12 20.83 1.06
C GLN A 8 16.85 20.18 1.63
N ALA A 9 15.70 20.17 0.94
CA ALA A 9 14.46 19.64 1.52
C ALA A 9 14.10 18.19 1.13
N PHE A 10 14.86 17.51 0.24
CA PHE A 10 14.37 16.28 -0.42
C PHE A 10 14.99 14.95 0.05
N LEU A 11 15.87 14.93 1.05
CA LEU A 11 16.60 13.69 1.44
C LEU A 11 16.47 13.28 2.92
N ALA A 12 15.80 14.06 3.76
CA ALA A 12 15.73 13.77 5.20
C ALA A 12 14.58 12.82 5.61
N GLY A 13 13.55 12.61 4.78
CA GLY A 13 12.31 11.95 5.22
C GLY A 13 12.33 10.41 5.26
N SER A 14 13.15 9.74 4.45
CA SER A 14 13.06 8.27 4.28
C SER A 14 14.18 7.47 4.95
N VAL A 15 15.27 8.13 5.38
CA VAL A 15 16.41 7.46 6.04
C VAL A 15 16.30 7.55 7.57
N LEU A 16 15.71 8.63 8.09
CA LEU A 16 15.52 8.84 9.52
C LEU A 16 14.58 7.82 10.17
N THR A 17 13.56 7.33 9.46
CA THR A 17 12.58 6.36 10.01
C THR A 17 13.20 4.98 10.27
N ALA A 18 14.04 4.46 9.37
CA ALA A 18 14.71 3.18 9.58
C ALA A 18 15.78 3.23 10.70
N SER A 19 16.51 4.35 10.81
CA SER A 19 17.51 4.55 11.87
C SER A 19 16.87 4.76 13.25
N LEU A 20 15.72 5.46 13.32
CA LEU A 20 14.94 5.61 14.56
C LEU A 20 14.40 4.28 15.07
N ILE A 21 13.89 3.41 14.17
CA ILE A 21 13.42 2.07 14.54
C ILE A 21 14.56 1.20 15.09
N TYR A 22 15.75 1.25 14.46
CA TYR A 22 16.92 0.51 14.93
C TYR A 22 17.46 1.01 16.28
N LEU A 23 17.56 2.34 16.46
CA LEU A 23 18.01 2.92 17.73
C LEU A 23 17.03 2.64 18.88
N TYR A 24 15.73 2.62 18.60
CA TYR A 24 14.70 2.28 19.58
C TYR A 24 14.74 0.79 19.99
N GLN A 25 14.92 -0.13 19.04
CA GLN A 25 15.10 -1.56 19.35
C GLN A 25 16.37 -1.84 20.17
N LYS A 26 17.44 -1.08 19.94
CA LYS A 26 18.69 -1.18 20.71
C LYS A 26 18.57 -0.57 22.12
N ALA A 27 17.73 0.45 22.30
CA ALA A 27 17.47 1.04 23.60
C ALA A 27 16.64 0.10 24.50
N GLN A 28 15.66 -0.60 23.94
CA GLN A 28 14.83 -1.55 24.69
C GLN A 28 15.60 -2.79 25.17
N SER A 29 16.61 -3.25 24.44
CA SER A 29 17.46 -4.36 24.89
C SER A 29 18.49 -3.96 25.95
N SER A 30 18.74 -2.67 26.14
CA SER A 30 19.61 -2.15 27.21
C SER A 30 18.88 -1.84 28.53
N SER A 31 17.54 -1.78 28.52
CA SER A 31 16.73 -1.42 29.69
C SER A 31 16.19 -2.61 30.49
N SER A 32 16.44 -3.86 30.07
CA SER A 32 15.99 -5.07 30.78
C SER A 32 16.98 -5.64 31.80
N ASP A 33 18.17 -5.05 31.95
CA ASP A 33 19.19 -5.50 32.93
C ASP A 33 19.36 -4.49 34.07
N SER A 34 18.39 -4.41 34.99
CA SER A 34 18.62 -3.76 36.29
C SER A 34 17.73 -4.29 37.42
N SER A 35 18.11 -5.42 38.01
CA SER A 35 17.90 -5.80 39.43
C SER A 35 18.47 -7.21 39.59
N THR A 36 19.43 -7.55 40.45
CA THR A 36 19.58 -7.28 41.89
C THR A 36 21.05 -7.46 42.33
N ARG A 37 21.46 -6.73 43.37
CA ARG A 37 22.71 -6.93 44.12
C ARG A 37 22.54 -8.06 45.14
N ASN A 38 23.56 -8.91 45.31
CA ASN A 38 24.08 -9.28 46.64
C ASN A 38 25.50 -9.85 46.56
N ASP A 39 26.30 -9.45 47.54
CA ASP A 39 27.73 -9.69 47.75
C ASP A 39 28.11 -11.16 47.98
N ASP A 40 29.29 -11.61 47.51
CA ASP A 40 30.48 -11.87 48.36
C ASP A 40 31.62 -12.61 47.60
N ARG A 41 32.85 -12.08 47.74
CA ARG A 41 34.19 -12.72 47.72
C ARG A 41 34.61 -13.73 46.61
N CYS A 42 35.64 -13.36 45.83
CA CYS A 42 37.03 -13.88 45.95
C CYS A 42 37.80 -13.90 44.59
N SER A 43 38.97 -13.24 44.60
CA SER A 43 40.22 -13.49 43.84
C SER A 43 40.25 -13.66 42.30
N ARG A 44 41.06 -12.77 41.71
CA ARG A 44 42.06 -12.95 40.64
C ARG A 44 41.93 -14.22 39.77
N ASP A 45 41.66 -14.04 38.48
CA ASP A 45 42.67 -14.27 37.43
C ASP A 45 42.17 -13.77 36.07
N VAL A 46 43.02 -12.98 35.41
CA VAL A 46 42.81 -12.47 34.05
C VAL A 46 43.20 -13.58 33.08
N ASN A 47 42.24 -14.10 32.32
CA ASN A 47 42.51 -15.01 31.21
C ASN A 47 41.76 -14.53 29.95
N PRO A 48 42.45 -14.09 28.88
CA PRO A 48 41.82 -13.57 27.67
C PRO A 48 41.49 -14.73 26.73
N SER A 49 40.51 -15.56 27.09
CA SER A 49 40.05 -16.64 26.22
C SER A 49 38.62 -17.04 26.54
N SER A 50 37.67 -16.14 26.27
CA SER A 50 36.30 -16.56 26.01
C SER A 50 35.80 -15.80 24.79
N LYS A 51 35.79 -16.52 23.65
CA LYS A 51 34.88 -16.23 22.57
C LYS A 51 33.51 -16.08 23.21
N ARG A 52 32.97 -14.86 23.27
CA ARG A 52 31.56 -14.66 23.60
C ARG A 52 30.80 -15.49 22.58
N ASN A 53 30.10 -16.51 23.07
CA ASN A 53 29.14 -17.26 22.28
C ASN A 53 28.11 -16.25 21.76
N ILE A 54 28.33 -15.78 20.53
CA ILE A 54 27.26 -15.29 19.67
C ILE A 54 26.30 -16.46 19.59
N ALA A 55 25.09 -16.26 20.11
CA ALA A 55 24.02 -17.25 20.03
C ALA A 55 23.99 -17.84 18.62
N ASP A 56 23.95 -19.16 18.54
CA ASP A 56 23.95 -19.92 17.30
C ASP A 56 22.83 -19.39 16.39
N ASN A 57 23.21 -18.66 15.34
CA ASN A 57 22.32 -18.00 14.36
C ASN A 57 21.65 -19.01 13.40
N SER A 58 21.59 -20.29 13.78
CA SER A 58 21.15 -21.40 12.94
C SER A 58 19.65 -21.42 12.63
N SER A 59 18.85 -20.52 13.23
CA SER A 59 17.38 -20.43 13.05
C SER A 59 16.88 -19.29 12.16
N GLN A 60 17.74 -18.34 11.74
CA GLN A 60 17.32 -17.23 10.89
C GLN A 60 17.58 -17.54 9.41
N LEU A 61 16.50 -17.75 8.65
CA LEU A 61 16.59 -17.90 7.20
C LEU A 61 16.61 -16.52 6.54
N MET A 62 17.76 -16.16 5.98
CA MET A 62 18.04 -14.86 5.34
C MET A 62 17.79 -14.90 3.82
N ASP A 63 17.45 -13.75 3.24
CA ASP A 63 17.18 -13.60 1.80
C ASP A 63 18.48 -13.52 0.96
N SER A 64 19.00 -14.65 0.45
CA SER A 64 20.21 -14.72 -0.41
C SER A 64 19.88 -15.07 -1.87
N ALA A 65 20.80 -14.80 -2.83
CA ALA A 65 20.59 -15.14 -4.25
C ALA A 65 20.58 -16.65 -4.50
N SER A 66 21.34 -17.39 -3.70
CA SER A 66 21.49 -18.83 -3.79
C SER A 66 20.36 -19.59 -3.11
N LEU A 67 19.48 -18.90 -2.38
CA LEU A 67 18.39 -19.54 -1.64
C LEU A 67 17.41 -20.24 -2.58
N ASP A 68 17.17 -21.53 -2.36
CA ASP A 68 16.19 -22.28 -3.14
C ASP A 68 14.77 -21.74 -2.88
N ARG A 69 13.97 -21.63 -3.95
CA ARG A 69 12.59 -21.11 -3.93
C ARG A 69 12.48 -19.74 -3.22
N ARG A 70 13.57 -18.96 -3.19
CA ARG A 70 13.72 -17.64 -2.53
C ARG A 70 12.45 -16.80 -2.57
N MET A 71 11.85 -16.65 -3.75
CA MET A 71 10.70 -15.77 -3.96
C MET A 71 9.40 -16.28 -3.34
N ILE A 72 9.15 -17.59 -3.40
CA ILE A 72 7.97 -18.20 -2.77
C ILE A 72 8.14 -18.19 -1.26
N ARG A 73 9.34 -18.49 -0.75
CA ARG A 73 9.67 -18.38 0.68
C ARG A 73 9.51 -16.94 1.19
N LYS A 74 9.91 -15.96 0.39
CA LYS A 74 9.71 -14.53 0.69
C LYS A 74 8.22 -14.17 0.70
N ALA A 75 7.46 -14.65 -0.28
CA ALA A 75 6.02 -14.43 -0.33
C ALA A 75 5.31 -15.07 0.89
N GLU A 76 5.67 -16.29 1.26
CA GLU A 76 5.15 -16.94 2.47
C GLU A 76 5.51 -16.16 3.74
N GLY A 77 6.75 -15.67 3.87
CA GLY A 77 7.15 -14.80 4.97
C GLY A 77 6.32 -13.52 5.05
N ALA A 78 6.02 -12.90 3.91
CA ALA A 78 5.13 -11.75 3.84
C ALA A 78 3.69 -12.12 4.25
N ILE A 79 3.12 -13.19 3.69
CA ILE A 79 1.75 -13.68 3.99
C ILE A 79 1.58 -13.97 5.48
N ARG A 80 2.56 -14.61 6.12
CA ARG A 80 2.52 -14.91 7.57
C ARG A 80 2.53 -13.68 8.46
N ASN A 81 3.10 -12.57 7.97
CA ASN A 81 3.13 -11.30 8.69
C ASN A 81 1.92 -10.40 8.34
N ARG A 82 1.04 -10.81 7.41
CA ARG A 82 -0.14 -10.01 7.04
C ARG A 82 -1.19 -9.96 8.14
N THR A 83 -1.90 -8.84 8.19
CA THR A 83 -3.03 -8.62 9.09
C THR A 83 -4.29 -8.25 8.33
N SER A 84 -5.42 -8.86 8.70
CA SER A 84 -6.77 -8.51 8.27
C SER A 84 -7.57 -7.79 9.39
N ARG A 85 -7.05 -7.78 10.61
CA ARG A 85 -7.60 -7.04 11.76
C ARG A 85 -7.61 -5.53 11.54
N LEU A 86 -6.59 -4.99 10.88
CA LEU A 86 -6.43 -3.56 10.57
C LEU A 86 -6.75 -3.26 9.10
N VAL A 87 -7.62 -2.28 8.85
CA VAL A 87 -7.84 -1.67 7.52
C VAL A 87 -7.40 -0.22 7.56
N ILE A 88 -6.69 0.23 6.53
CA ILE A 88 -6.40 1.66 6.33
C ILE A 88 -7.48 2.24 5.42
N VAL A 89 -8.15 3.30 5.84
CA VAL A 89 -9.11 4.03 5.02
C VAL A 89 -8.51 5.38 4.65
N VAL A 90 -8.46 5.70 3.37
CA VAL A 90 -7.98 6.98 2.84
C VAL A 90 -9.15 7.72 2.24
N GLU A 91 -9.58 8.78 2.91
CA GLU A 91 -10.74 9.58 2.52
C GLU A 91 -10.33 10.77 1.63
N ARG A 92 -10.76 10.73 0.36
CA ARG A 92 -10.72 11.86 -0.58
C ARG A 92 -9.31 12.47 -0.73
N CYS A 93 -8.26 11.65 -0.64
CA CYS A 93 -6.89 12.08 -0.87
C CYS A 93 -6.77 12.64 -2.30
N THR A 94 -6.13 13.81 -2.41
CA THR A 94 -6.05 14.57 -3.67
C THR A 94 -4.68 14.47 -4.32
N ASN A 95 -3.66 14.07 -3.56
CA ASN A 95 -2.29 13.96 -4.04
C ASN A 95 -1.89 12.50 -4.31
N ASP A 96 -1.58 12.20 -5.57
CA ASP A 96 -1.19 10.86 -6.01
C ASP A 96 0.11 10.34 -5.38
N HIS A 97 1.00 11.24 -4.96
CA HIS A 97 2.20 10.87 -4.20
C HIS A 97 1.85 10.34 -2.81
N ASN A 98 0.83 10.92 -2.15
CA ASN A 98 0.37 10.42 -0.86
C ASN A 98 -0.24 9.02 -1.01
N TYR A 99 -1.09 8.79 -2.02
CA TYR A 99 -1.63 7.46 -2.31
C TYR A 99 -0.52 6.42 -2.47
N SER A 100 0.45 6.70 -3.35
CA SER A 100 1.55 5.78 -3.63
C SER A 100 2.38 5.47 -2.37
N ALA A 101 2.63 6.49 -1.55
CA ALA A 101 3.36 6.33 -0.29
C ALA A 101 2.55 5.54 0.76
N ILE A 102 1.25 5.78 0.90
CA ILE A 102 0.36 5.06 1.82
C ILE A 102 0.25 3.58 1.45
N LEU A 103 0.04 3.28 0.16
CA LEU A 103 0.01 1.89 -0.33
C LEU A 103 1.33 1.18 -0.03
N ARG A 104 2.47 1.86 -0.23
CA ARG A 104 3.79 1.29 0.12
C ARG A 104 3.96 1.07 1.62
N THR A 105 3.47 2.00 2.44
CA THR A 105 3.47 1.88 3.91
C THR A 105 2.66 0.67 4.36
N ALA A 106 1.45 0.50 3.84
CA ALA A 106 0.60 -0.64 4.14
C ALA A 106 1.26 -1.97 3.72
N GLU A 107 1.85 -2.01 2.52
CA GLU A 107 2.59 -3.18 2.03
C GLU A 107 3.74 -3.55 2.97
N ALA A 108 4.57 -2.56 3.34
CA ALA A 108 5.76 -2.76 4.16
C ALA A 108 5.44 -3.15 5.62
N LEU A 109 4.33 -2.63 6.17
CA LEU A 109 3.91 -2.92 7.55
C LEU A 109 3.00 -4.17 7.65
N GLY A 110 2.68 -4.82 6.53
CA GLY A 110 1.87 -6.04 6.54
C GLY A 110 0.36 -5.82 6.64
N VAL A 111 -0.15 -4.60 6.42
CA VAL A 111 -1.59 -4.35 6.33
C VAL A 111 -2.11 -4.86 5.00
N GLN A 112 -3.09 -5.77 4.98
CA GLN A 112 -3.58 -6.37 3.73
C GLN A 112 -4.61 -5.51 3.00
N HIS A 113 -5.50 -4.84 3.75
CA HIS A 113 -6.70 -4.20 3.20
C HIS A 113 -6.62 -2.66 3.28
N ILE A 114 -6.95 -2.00 2.18
CA ILE A 114 -6.96 -0.54 2.07
C ILE A 114 -8.22 -0.08 1.37
N TYR A 115 -8.97 0.79 2.01
CA TYR A 115 -10.21 1.35 1.48
C TYR A 115 -9.94 2.78 1.02
N ILE A 116 -10.29 3.07 -0.23
CA ILE A 116 -10.07 4.38 -0.83
C ILE A 116 -11.44 4.98 -1.13
N ILE A 117 -11.73 6.14 -0.55
CA ILE A 117 -12.90 6.93 -0.91
C ILE A 117 -12.45 7.96 -1.92
N SER A 118 -13.02 7.90 -3.12
CA SER A 118 -12.69 8.83 -4.20
C SER A 118 -12.98 10.26 -3.76
N PRO A 119 -12.11 11.23 -4.12
CA PRO A 119 -12.42 12.63 -3.92
C PRO A 119 -13.70 12.95 -4.71
N GLN A 120 -14.75 13.36 -4.00
CA GLN A 120 -16.00 13.76 -4.65
C GLN A 120 -15.68 14.89 -5.62
N PHE A 121 -15.97 14.69 -6.90
CA PHE A 121 -16.12 15.83 -7.79
C PHE A 121 -17.29 16.62 -7.23
N ILE A 122 -17.05 17.87 -6.83
CA ILE A 122 -18.15 18.74 -6.45
C ILE A 122 -18.96 18.97 -7.73
N ASN A 123 -19.97 18.13 -7.92
CA ASN A 123 -21.14 18.49 -8.70
C ASN A 123 -21.80 19.58 -7.89
N SER A 124 -21.49 20.82 -8.24
CA SER A 124 -22.12 22.02 -7.73
C SER A 124 -23.63 21.80 -7.59
N THR A 125 -24.10 21.93 -6.34
CA THR A 125 -25.49 21.90 -5.90
C THR A 125 -26.36 22.67 -6.89
N LEU A 126 -27.29 21.98 -7.55
CA LEU A 126 -28.35 22.59 -8.33
C LEU A 126 -29.30 23.30 -7.37
N VAL A 127 -29.30 24.63 -7.40
CA VAL A 127 -30.46 25.45 -7.01
C VAL A 127 -30.61 26.46 -8.14
N ASP A 128 -31.74 26.43 -8.83
CA ASP A 128 -32.06 27.40 -9.87
C ASP A 128 -32.26 28.77 -9.23
N ASP A 129 -31.51 29.76 -9.70
CA ASP A 129 -31.52 31.15 -9.20
C ASP A 129 -32.61 32.00 -9.88
N GLU A 130 -33.73 31.39 -10.25
CA GLU A 130 -34.92 32.10 -10.78
C GLU A 130 -36.17 31.74 -10.00
N ASN A 131 -36.15 32.03 -8.69
CA ASN A 131 -37.30 32.54 -7.94
C ASN A 131 -36.88 32.88 -6.50
N ALA A 132 -36.25 34.06 -6.34
CA ALA A 132 -36.35 34.80 -5.10
C ALA A 132 -37.80 35.31 -4.94
N GLY A 133 -38.70 34.41 -4.58
CA GLY A 133 -40.11 34.69 -4.41
C GLY A 133 -40.83 33.49 -3.78
N GLU A 134 -41.02 33.58 -2.47
CA GLU A 134 -41.89 32.75 -1.62
C GLU A 134 -41.53 31.28 -1.39
N ALA A 135 -41.23 30.99 -0.11
CA ALA A 135 -41.07 29.66 0.44
C ALA A 135 -42.37 28.85 0.35
N SER A 136 -42.32 27.62 -0.16
CA SER A 136 -43.20 26.54 0.28
C SER A 136 -42.60 25.15 0.01
N ASN A 137 -42.80 24.25 0.98
CA ASN A 137 -42.33 22.87 1.04
C ASN A 137 -42.73 22.03 -0.19
N GLY A 138 -41.78 21.28 -0.75
CA GLY A 138 -42.07 20.13 -1.61
C GLY A 138 -40.98 19.87 -2.65
N GLY A 139 -40.09 18.91 -2.37
CA GLY A 139 -39.08 18.47 -3.34
C GLY A 139 -39.74 17.83 -4.57
N LYS A 140 -39.43 18.35 -5.76
CA LYS A 140 -39.69 17.70 -7.06
C LYS A 140 -38.35 17.38 -7.72
N ASN A 141 -38.17 16.12 -8.11
CA ASN A 141 -37.06 15.68 -8.96
C ASN A 141 -37.33 16.12 -10.41
N ILE A 142 -36.35 16.78 -11.04
CA ILE A 142 -36.35 17.08 -12.47
C ILE A 142 -35.31 16.20 -13.16
N CYS A 143 -35.67 15.67 -14.33
CA CYS A 143 -34.85 14.75 -15.13
C CYS A 143 -33.71 15.48 -15.89
N LEU A 144 -32.58 14.77 -16.06
CA LEU A 144 -31.24 15.28 -16.38
C LEU A 144 -30.98 15.59 -17.87
N ASP A 145 -31.94 16.08 -18.64
CA ASP A 145 -31.77 16.24 -20.10
C ASP A 145 -31.77 17.70 -20.60
N GLN A 146 -31.74 18.71 -19.72
CA GLN A 146 -31.87 20.13 -20.14
C GLN A 146 -30.87 21.12 -19.54
N VAL A 147 -29.63 20.73 -19.24
CA VAL A 147 -28.60 21.68 -18.76
C VAL A 147 -27.52 21.92 -19.83
N LYS A 148 -27.39 23.17 -20.30
CA LYS A 148 -26.40 23.60 -21.30
C LYS A 148 -24.97 23.52 -20.76
N GLU A 149 -24.03 23.10 -21.61
CA GLU A 149 -22.63 22.73 -21.30
C GLU A 149 -21.73 23.81 -20.63
N ASN A 150 -22.17 25.06 -20.45
CA ASN A 150 -21.27 26.16 -20.07
C ASN A 150 -21.64 26.94 -18.79
N THR A 151 -22.33 26.32 -17.83
CA THR A 151 -22.69 26.99 -16.58
C THR A 151 -21.55 26.87 -15.54
N LYS A 152 -21.01 28.01 -15.08
CA LYS A 152 -20.04 28.08 -13.97
C LYS A 152 -20.76 28.29 -12.64
N LEU A 153 -20.51 27.43 -11.64
CA LEU A 153 -21.09 27.54 -10.30
C LEU A 153 -20.06 28.03 -9.26
N ARG A 154 -20.50 28.94 -8.39
CA ARG A 154 -19.76 29.48 -7.24
C ARG A 154 -20.37 28.93 -5.96
N THR A 155 -19.54 28.62 -4.97
CA THR A 155 -20.02 28.35 -3.60
C THR A 155 -20.48 29.63 -2.92
N SER A 156 -21.16 29.52 -1.78
CA SER A 156 -21.54 30.62 -0.88
C SER A 156 -20.35 31.45 -0.36
N ALA A 157 -19.10 30.98 -0.57
CA ALA A 157 -17.86 31.70 -0.30
C ALA A 157 -17.16 32.23 -1.59
N GLY A 158 -17.80 32.13 -2.76
CA GLY A 158 -17.32 32.68 -4.03
C GLY A 158 -16.27 31.84 -4.78
N GLN A 159 -15.87 30.68 -4.27
CA GLN A 159 -14.92 29.80 -4.95
C GLN A 159 -15.61 28.87 -5.95
N THR A 160 -15.03 28.77 -7.15
CA THR A 160 -15.50 27.91 -8.24
C THR A 160 -14.93 26.52 -8.02
N VAL A 161 -15.78 25.49 -7.91
CA VAL A 161 -15.27 24.13 -7.84
C VAL A 161 -15.19 23.52 -9.23
N LYS A 162 -14.01 23.02 -9.56
CA LYS A 162 -13.72 22.45 -10.87
C LYS A 162 -14.14 20.98 -10.88
N ARG A 163 -15.02 20.59 -11.82
CA ARG A 163 -15.24 19.19 -12.17
C ARG A 163 -13.92 18.61 -12.65
N ALA A 164 -13.51 17.44 -12.14
CA ALA A 164 -12.25 16.93 -12.64
C ALA A 164 -12.37 16.53 -14.10
N THR A 165 -11.32 16.91 -14.80
CA THR A 165 -11.11 16.67 -16.21
C THR A 165 -10.92 15.17 -16.46
N GLU A 166 -11.23 14.73 -17.68
CA GLU A 166 -10.90 13.37 -18.13
C GLU A 166 -9.38 13.09 -18.02
N SER A 167 -8.54 14.12 -18.12
CA SER A 167 -7.09 14.03 -17.87
C SER A 167 -6.78 13.66 -16.41
N GLU A 168 -7.45 14.25 -15.42
CA GLU A 168 -7.23 13.94 -14.00
C GLU A 168 -7.73 12.53 -13.65
N LYS A 169 -8.81 12.06 -14.31
CA LYS A 169 -9.26 10.67 -14.18
C LYS A 169 -8.27 9.69 -14.80
N LEU A 170 -7.75 10.03 -15.98
CA LEU A 170 -6.71 9.25 -16.66
C LEU A 170 -5.41 9.23 -15.85
N ASP A 171 -5.02 10.36 -15.26
CA ASP A 171 -3.84 10.47 -14.40
C ASP A 171 -4.00 9.62 -13.14
N ARG A 172 -5.17 9.63 -12.49
CA ARG A 172 -5.44 8.69 -11.37
C ARG A 172 -5.37 7.24 -11.80
N ALA A 173 -5.95 6.87 -12.94
CA ALA A 173 -5.85 5.52 -13.49
C ALA A 173 -4.38 5.14 -13.84
N MET A 174 -3.59 6.11 -14.32
CA MET A 174 -2.17 6.01 -14.57
C MET A 174 -1.34 5.94 -13.27
N HIS A 175 -1.77 6.59 -12.19
CA HIS A 175 -1.13 6.52 -10.87
C HIS A 175 -1.46 5.21 -10.16
N HIS A 176 -2.68 4.68 -10.29
CA HIS A 176 -2.98 3.28 -10.01
C HIS A 176 -2.01 2.36 -10.76
N LEU A 177 -1.66 2.70 -12.01
CA LEU A 177 -0.66 2.01 -12.83
C LEU A 177 0.76 2.05 -12.24
N PHE A 178 1.18 3.16 -11.63
CA PHE A 178 2.48 3.32 -10.98
C PHE A 178 2.53 2.66 -9.60
N ALA A 179 1.42 2.71 -8.86
CA ALA A 179 1.22 1.98 -7.62
C ALA A 179 1.10 0.45 -7.83
N ARG A 180 0.99 -0.03 -9.09
CA ARG A 180 0.80 -1.46 -9.44
C ARG A 180 1.74 -2.42 -8.73
N LYS A 181 2.99 -2.06 -8.45
CA LYS A 181 3.90 -2.97 -7.73
C LYS A 181 3.56 -3.14 -6.26
N ALA A 182 2.96 -2.13 -5.63
CA ALA A 182 2.49 -2.20 -4.24
C ALA A 182 1.05 -2.72 -4.17
N THR A 183 0.17 -2.31 -5.09
CA THR A 183 -1.21 -2.85 -5.18
C THR A 183 -1.23 -4.32 -5.61
N GLU A 184 -0.17 -4.83 -6.25
CA GLU A 184 0.00 -6.25 -6.58
C GLU A 184 -0.08 -7.16 -5.35
N TRP A 185 0.14 -6.66 -4.13
CA TRP A 185 0.16 -7.49 -2.92
C TRP A 185 -0.82 -6.98 -1.87
N LEU A 186 -1.73 -6.09 -2.25
CA LEU A 186 -2.71 -5.47 -1.36
C LEU A 186 -4.12 -5.70 -1.92
N THR A 187 -5.09 -5.76 -1.02
CA THR A 187 -6.51 -5.77 -1.35
C THR A 187 -7.01 -4.34 -1.24
N VAL A 188 -7.19 -3.67 -2.37
CA VAL A 188 -7.70 -2.30 -2.44
C VAL A 188 -9.18 -2.34 -2.80
N ARG A 189 -10.03 -1.70 -1.98
CA ARG A 189 -11.46 -1.52 -2.24
C ARG A 189 -11.74 -0.03 -2.42
N GLU A 190 -12.36 0.33 -3.52
CA GLU A 190 -12.68 1.72 -3.86
C GLU A 190 -14.15 2.00 -3.61
N PHE A 191 -14.44 3.21 -3.14
CA PHE A 191 -15.77 3.71 -2.85
C PHE A 191 -15.96 5.08 -3.49
N ASP A 192 -17.16 5.35 -3.99
CA ASP A 192 -17.49 6.64 -4.60
C ASP A 192 -17.79 7.72 -3.55
N ASP A 193 -18.23 7.32 -2.37
CA ASP A 193 -18.68 8.22 -1.32
C ASP A 193 -18.35 7.69 0.09
N THR A 194 -18.41 8.59 1.07
CA THR A 194 -18.04 8.30 2.46
C THR A 194 -19.04 7.33 3.11
N LYS A 195 -20.34 7.46 2.80
CA LYS A 195 -21.40 6.63 3.36
C LYS A 195 -21.25 5.16 2.96
N SER A 196 -21.05 4.88 1.68
CA SER A 196 -20.88 3.50 1.19
C SER A 196 -19.66 2.81 1.81
N CYS A 197 -18.58 3.55 2.07
CA CYS A 197 -17.44 3.04 2.82
C CYS A 197 -17.79 2.75 4.28
N ILE A 198 -18.50 3.64 4.97
CA ILE A 198 -18.95 3.42 6.36
C ILE A 198 -19.83 2.18 6.44
N ASP A 199 -20.82 2.06 5.57
CA ASP A 199 -21.76 0.93 5.53
C ASP A 199 -20.99 -0.39 5.37
N ALA A 200 -20.02 -0.45 4.45
CA ALA A 200 -19.17 -1.62 4.27
C ALA A 200 -18.32 -1.95 5.51
N LEU A 201 -17.73 -0.94 6.16
CA LEU A 201 -16.96 -1.14 7.39
C LEU A 201 -17.83 -1.68 8.53
N ARG A 202 -19.08 -1.21 8.63
CA ARG A 202 -20.05 -1.68 9.62
C ARG A 202 -20.54 -3.10 9.32
N GLU A 203 -20.82 -3.43 8.06
CA GLU A 203 -21.17 -4.78 7.61
C GLU A 203 -20.07 -5.80 7.97
N GLU A 204 -18.81 -5.41 7.84
CA GLU A 204 -17.66 -6.23 8.23
C GLU A 204 -17.43 -6.34 9.75
N GLY A 205 -18.23 -5.62 10.55
CA GLY A 205 -18.16 -5.58 12.00
C GLY A 205 -16.92 -4.81 12.52
N ARG A 206 -16.43 -3.82 11.78
CA ARG A 206 -15.24 -3.05 12.15
C ARG A 206 -15.58 -1.88 13.06
N GLN A 207 -14.71 -1.64 14.03
CA GLN A 207 -14.65 -0.36 14.73
C GLN A 207 -13.98 0.68 13.82
N ILE A 208 -14.56 1.87 13.72
CA ILE A 208 -14.08 2.96 12.87
C ILE A 208 -13.36 3.97 13.75
N TRP A 209 -12.04 4.08 13.60
CA TRP A 209 -11.22 5.08 14.28
C TRP A 209 -10.80 6.14 13.27
N ALA A 210 -11.08 7.41 13.53
CA ALA A 210 -10.74 8.50 12.63
C ALA A 210 -9.60 9.35 13.19
N THR A 211 -8.62 9.72 12.35
CA THR A 211 -7.64 10.72 12.75
C THR A 211 -8.27 12.11 12.76
N ASP A 212 -8.13 12.84 13.86
CA ASP A 212 -8.69 14.18 14.04
C ASP A 212 -7.69 15.04 14.81
N LEU A 213 -7.62 16.33 14.49
CA LEU A 213 -6.78 17.32 15.20
C LEU A 213 -7.58 18.08 16.27
N ALA A 214 -8.89 17.84 16.37
CA ALA A 214 -9.72 18.44 17.40
C ALA A 214 -9.28 18.01 18.81
N GLN A 215 -9.43 18.91 19.80
CA GLN A 215 -9.05 18.65 21.19
C GLN A 215 -9.84 17.51 21.86
N VAL A 216 -10.97 17.12 21.27
CA VAL A 216 -11.77 15.97 21.71
C VAL A 216 -11.13 14.63 21.34
N ALA A 217 -10.16 14.63 20.41
CA ALA A 217 -9.49 13.42 19.97
C ALA A 217 -8.60 12.84 21.08
N VAL A 218 -8.55 11.52 21.15
CA VAL A 218 -7.76 10.78 22.12
C VAL A 218 -6.33 10.61 21.62
N CYS A 219 -5.36 10.83 22.49
CA CYS A 219 -3.95 10.63 22.16
C CYS A 219 -3.68 9.14 21.89
N LEU A 220 -3.14 8.80 20.73
CA LEU A 220 -2.83 7.43 20.32
C LEU A 220 -1.60 6.87 21.06
N THR A 221 -1.76 6.68 22.36
CA THR A 221 -0.77 6.17 23.32
C THR A 221 -1.45 5.17 24.26
N GLU A 222 -0.68 4.35 24.96
CA GLU A 222 -1.22 3.40 25.92
C GLU A 222 -2.07 4.10 27.00
N ASP A 223 -1.55 5.19 27.57
CA ASP A 223 -2.28 5.98 28.56
C ASP A 223 -3.54 6.64 27.98
N GLY A 224 -3.43 7.25 26.79
CA GLY A 224 -4.56 7.94 26.16
C GLY A 224 -5.72 6.99 25.84
N ILE A 225 -5.42 5.87 25.18
CA ILE A 225 -6.42 4.83 24.89
C ILE A 225 -6.93 4.19 26.19
N GLY A 226 -6.05 3.90 27.15
CA GLY A 226 -6.43 3.30 28.43
C GLY A 226 -7.38 4.18 29.25
N GLN A 227 -7.14 5.49 29.30
CA GLN A 227 -8.04 6.45 29.95
C GLN A 227 -9.40 6.53 29.24
N HIS A 228 -9.39 6.56 27.91
CA HIS A 228 -10.63 6.54 27.13
C HIS A 228 -11.44 5.26 27.41
N MET A 229 -10.81 4.09 27.42
CA MET A 229 -11.49 2.83 27.72
C MET A 229 -12.09 2.83 29.13
N LYS A 230 -11.34 3.30 30.13
CA LYS A 230 -11.84 3.44 31.51
C LYS A 230 -13.05 4.37 31.59
N SER A 231 -13.07 5.45 30.81
CA SER A 231 -14.22 6.37 30.74
C SER A 231 -15.49 5.70 30.19
N LEU A 232 -15.33 4.66 29.36
CA LEU A 232 -16.41 3.83 28.85
C LEU A 232 -16.78 2.66 29.79
N GLY A 233 -16.18 2.58 30.99
CA GLY A 233 -16.37 1.46 31.91
C GLY A 233 -15.77 0.15 31.41
N LYS A 234 -14.80 0.21 30.48
CA LYS A 234 -14.11 -0.95 29.91
C LYS A 234 -12.64 -0.92 30.31
N GLU A 235 -12.08 -2.07 30.66
CA GLU A 235 -10.64 -2.15 30.94
C GLU A 235 -9.81 -2.31 29.65
N SER A 236 -10.33 -3.07 28.67
CA SER A 236 -9.65 -3.38 27.41
C SER A 236 -10.60 -4.02 26.39
N TYR A 237 -10.13 -4.18 25.15
CA TYR A 237 -10.74 -5.05 24.14
C TYR A 237 -10.18 -6.46 24.29
N ASN A 238 -10.80 -7.30 25.12
CA ASN A 238 -10.34 -8.68 25.38
C ASN A 238 -8.85 -8.76 25.76
N GLY A 239 -8.39 -7.88 26.66
CA GLY A 239 -6.99 -7.79 27.08
C GLY A 239 -6.09 -6.95 26.17
N LYS A 240 -6.62 -6.34 25.09
CA LYS A 240 -5.88 -5.51 24.13
C LYS A 240 -6.34 -4.06 24.14
N LEU A 241 -5.48 -3.15 23.70
CA LEU A 241 -5.83 -1.72 23.52
C LEU A 241 -6.53 -1.43 22.19
N ILE A 242 -6.30 -2.28 21.19
CA ILE A 242 -6.87 -2.14 19.84
C ILE A 242 -8.00 -3.17 19.67
N PRO A 243 -9.14 -2.79 19.05
CA PRO A 243 -10.23 -3.72 18.77
C PRO A 243 -9.81 -4.92 17.92
N GLU A 244 -10.62 -5.98 17.94
CA GLU A 244 -10.32 -7.17 17.14
C GLU A 244 -10.38 -6.88 15.63
N LYS A 245 -11.35 -6.07 15.19
CA LYS A 245 -11.41 -5.53 13.83
C LYS A 245 -11.52 -4.01 13.87
N VAL A 246 -10.53 -3.31 13.30
CA VAL A 246 -10.45 -1.85 13.31
C VAL A 246 -10.15 -1.32 11.91
N ALA A 247 -10.78 -0.21 11.57
CA ALA A 247 -10.48 0.61 10.41
C ALA A 247 -9.96 1.95 10.91
N ILE A 248 -8.74 2.32 10.52
CA ILE A 248 -8.14 3.62 10.84
C ILE A 248 -8.26 4.54 9.63
N VAL A 249 -8.93 5.68 9.82
CA VAL A 249 -9.33 6.58 8.74
C VAL A 249 -8.46 7.82 8.73
N PHE A 250 -7.91 8.13 7.56
CA PHE A 250 -7.14 9.33 7.28
C PHE A 250 -7.89 10.19 6.28
N GLY A 251 -8.08 11.45 6.62
CA GLY A 251 -8.83 12.40 5.81
C GLY A 251 -8.04 13.05 4.68
N THR A 252 -8.64 14.08 4.08
CA THR A 252 -8.02 14.88 3.01
C THR A 252 -6.87 15.73 3.54
N GLU A 253 -5.85 15.97 2.72
CA GLU A 253 -4.61 16.66 3.11
C GLU A 253 -4.80 18.02 3.78
N ALA A 254 -5.80 18.79 3.33
CA ALA A 254 -6.00 20.17 3.76
C ALA A 254 -6.89 20.30 5.00
N VAL A 255 -7.85 19.40 5.18
CA VAL A 255 -8.99 19.59 6.11
C VAL A 255 -9.26 18.41 7.03
N GLY A 256 -8.55 17.29 6.85
CA GLY A 256 -8.79 16.08 7.63
C GLY A 256 -10.04 15.33 7.19
N CYS A 257 -10.60 14.54 8.12
CA CYS A 257 -11.75 13.68 7.86
C CYS A 257 -13.04 14.50 7.70
N SER A 258 -13.98 14.01 6.90
CA SER A 258 -15.29 14.65 6.77
C SER A 258 -16.10 14.57 8.07
N THR A 259 -17.04 15.51 8.26
CA THR A 259 -17.98 15.48 9.39
C THR A 259 -18.75 14.16 9.44
N GLU A 260 -19.19 13.66 8.28
CA GLU A 260 -19.88 12.38 8.13
C GLU A 260 -19.03 11.22 8.68
N MET A 261 -17.74 11.16 8.34
CA MET A 261 -16.82 10.16 8.86
C MET A 261 -16.55 10.33 10.36
N LEU A 262 -16.35 11.57 10.82
CA LEU A 262 -16.10 11.88 12.23
C LEU A 262 -17.29 11.58 13.15
N GLU A 263 -18.52 11.77 12.66
CA GLU A 263 -19.76 11.42 13.37
C GLU A 263 -19.99 9.91 13.39
N ALA A 264 -19.64 9.21 12.30
CA ALA A 264 -19.73 7.76 12.23
C ALA A 264 -18.61 7.03 12.97
N SER A 265 -17.51 7.71 13.33
CA SER A 265 -16.36 7.10 14.01
C SER A 265 -16.68 6.71 15.46
N ASP A 266 -16.25 5.52 15.86
CA ASP A 266 -16.36 5.04 17.25
C ASP A 266 -15.33 5.72 18.16
N LEU A 267 -14.19 6.13 17.58
CA LEU A 267 -13.13 6.85 18.30
C LEU A 267 -12.42 7.82 17.36
N ARG A 268 -12.11 9.01 17.88
CA ARG A 268 -11.25 9.98 17.23
C ARG A 268 -9.88 9.96 17.89
N VAL A 269 -8.82 9.87 17.11
CA VAL A 269 -7.45 9.75 17.61
C VAL A 269 -6.52 10.78 16.99
N TYR A 270 -5.47 11.15 17.71
CA TYR A 270 -4.39 11.98 17.17
C TYR A 270 -3.02 11.43 17.57
N LEU A 271 -2.01 11.74 16.77
CA LEU A 271 -0.62 11.47 17.10
C LEU A 271 -0.04 12.67 17.87
N PRO A 272 0.61 12.47 19.03
CA PRO A 272 1.16 13.58 19.81
C PRO A 272 2.31 14.28 19.07
N LEU A 273 2.11 15.55 18.72
CA LEU A 273 3.13 16.41 18.13
C LEU A 273 3.87 17.19 19.23
N ARG A 274 5.16 17.45 19.02
CA ARG A 274 6.05 18.13 20.00
C ARG A 274 6.66 19.43 19.47
N GLY A 275 6.18 19.92 18.34
CA GLY A 275 6.70 21.13 17.69
C GLY A 275 5.59 22.12 17.34
N PHE A 276 5.96 23.18 16.63
CA PHE A 276 5.03 24.23 16.19
C PHE A 276 4.12 23.84 15.01
N ALA A 277 4.41 22.73 14.35
CA ALA A 277 3.56 22.28 13.24
C ALA A 277 2.26 21.67 13.77
N ASP A 278 1.13 22.13 13.24
CA ASP A 278 -0.20 21.68 13.66
C ASP A 278 -0.57 20.29 13.10
N SER A 279 0.07 19.90 12.00
CA SER A 279 -0.20 18.63 11.33
C SER A 279 1.03 18.09 10.59
N LEU A 280 0.94 16.82 10.20
CA LEU A 280 1.93 16.15 9.36
C LEU A 280 1.37 15.96 7.95
N ASN A 281 2.26 15.79 6.97
CA ASN A 281 1.85 15.32 5.64
C ASN A 281 1.05 14.00 5.78
N LEU A 282 -0.03 13.87 5.00
CA LEU A 282 -0.96 12.73 5.06
C LEU A 282 -0.24 11.37 5.06
N SER A 283 0.68 11.13 4.12
CA SER A 283 1.40 9.85 4.05
C SER A 283 2.32 9.59 5.25
N VAL A 284 2.92 10.65 5.82
CA VAL A 284 3.74 10.57 7.03
C VAL A 284 2.88 10.28 8.25
N ALA A 285 1.74 10.97 8.39
CA ALA A 285 0.77 10.71 9.45
C ALA A 285 0.28 9.25 9.39
N THR A 286 -0.07 8.75 8.20
CA THR A 286 -0.47 7.36 8.02
C THR A 286 0.61 6.38 8.47
N ALA A 287 1.86 6.58 8.05
CA ALA A 287 2.95 5.70 8.46
C ALA A 287 3.17 5.67 9.98
N LEU A 288 3.16 6.83 10.64
CA LEU A 288 3.38 6.92 12.08
C LEU A 288 2.21 6.35 12.88
N VAL A 289 0.97 6.65 12.49
CA VAL A 289 -0.23 6.13 13.16
C VAL A 289 -0.30 4.61 13.03
N VAL A 290 -0.13 4.06 11.82
CA VAL A 290 -0.18 2.61 11.61
C VAL A 290 0.95 1.91 12.38
N HIS A 291 2.17 2.45 12.35
CA HIS A 291 3.27 1.90 13.13
C HIS A 291 3.01 1.98 14.65
N GLN A 292 2.43 3.08 15.12
CA GLN A 292 2.05 3.23 16.53
C GLN A 292 0.98 2.20 16.93
N MET A 293 0.04 1.86 16.06
CA MET A 293 -0.92 0.78 16.33
C MET A 293 -0.24 -0.58 16.51
N PHE A 294 0.79 -0.90 15.72
CA PHE A 294 1.59 -2.12 15.91
C PHE A 294 2.39 -2.11 17.22
N ILE A 295 2.82 -0.95 17.70
CA ILE A 295 3.46 -0.81 19.02
C ILE A 295 2.43 -1.07 20.14
N LEU A 296 1.24 -0.48 20.02
CA LEU A 296 0.18 -0.60 21.03
C LEU A 296 -0.44 -2.01 21.08
N ASP A 297 -0.51 -2.70 19.94
CA ASP A 297 -0.95 -4.08 19.85
C ASP A 297 -0.03 -4.89 18.92
N PRO A 298 1.06 -5.48 19.44
CA PRO A 298 1.95 -6.35 18.67
C PRO A 298 1.24 -7.57 18.06
N THR A 299 0.08 -7.97 18.61
CA THR A 299 -0.71 -9.09 18.09
C THR A 299 -1.40 -8.75 16.77
N LEU A 300 -1.31 -7.51 16.27
CA LEU A 300 -1.71 -7.18 14.91
C LEU A 300 -0.82 -7.88 13.87
N VAL A 301 0.46 -8.12 14.15
CA VAL A 301 1.37 -8.76 13.20
C VAL A 301 0.95 -10.20 12.97
N GLY A 302 0.74 -10.57 11.69
CA GLY A 302 0.31 -11.91 11.32
C GLY A 302 -1.12 -12.25 11.75
N ALA A 303 -1.93 -11.30 12.21
CA ALA A 303 -3.32 -11.55 12.56
C ALA A 303 -4.22 -11.63 11.33
N MET A 304 -4.10 -12.77 10.65
CA MET A 304 -4.88 -13.16 9.49
C MET A 304 -5.16 -14.66 9.60
N LEU A 305 -6.39 -15.06 9.30
CA LEU A 305 -6.81 -16.44 9.40
C LEU A 305 -6.13 -17.30 8.33
N GLU A 306 -6.00 -18.60 8.59
CA GLU A 306 -5.32 -19.50 7.65
C GLU A 306 -6.08 -19.63 6.32
N ASP A 307 -7.40 -19.54 6.32
CA ASP A 307 -8.20 -19.51 5.08
C ASP A 307 -7.92 -18.27 4.23
N GLU A 308 -7.76 -17.10 4.87
CA GLU A 308 -7.37 -15.86 4.19
C GLU A 308 -5.95 -15.96 3.63
N ARG A 309 -5.00 -16.49 4.42
CA ARG A 309 -3.63 -16.74 3.96
C ARG A 309 -3.59 -17.73 2.81
N ARG A 310 -4.40 -18.78 2.86
CA ARG A 310 -4.54 -19.78 1.79
C ARG A 310 -5.04 -19.12 0.50
N GLN A 311 -5.98 -18.19 0.59
CA GLN A 311 -6.44 -17.41 -0.56
C GLN A 311 -5.31 -16.51 -1.09
N LEU A 312 -4.55 -15.84 -0.23
CA LEU A 312 -3.38 -15.08 -0.66
C LEU A 312 -2.33 -15.96 -1.33
N ARG A 313 -2.08 -17.19 -0.87
CA ARG A 313 -1.16 -18.13 -1.53
C ARG A 313 -1.62 -18.48 -2.94
N LYS A 314 -2.91 -18.78 -3.14
CA LYS A 314 -3.49 -19.01 -4.48
C LYS A 314 -3.18 -17.86 -5.41
N ASP A 315 -3.46 -16.64 -4.97
CA ASP A 315 -3.32 -15.46 -5.80
C ASP A 315 -1.85 -15.08 -6.03
N TRP A 316 -1.03 -15.08 -4.98
CA TRP A 316 0.34 -14.58 -5.01
C TRP A 316 1.30 -15.58 -5.63
N PHE A 317 1.17 -16.88 -5.35
CA PHE A 317 2.06 -17.87 -5.92
C PHE A 317 1.79 -18.01 -7.42
N ALA A 318 0.53 -18.05 -7.85
CA ALA A 318 0.17 -18.04 -9.28
C ALA A 318 0.67 -16.76 -9.97
N ARG A 319 0.57 -15.60 -9.31
CA ARG A 319 1.13 -14.34 -9.83
C ARG A 319 2.65 -14.38 -9.99
N LEU A 320 3.38 -14.90 -9.00
CA LEU A 320 4.83 -15.04 -9.06
C LEU A 320 5.29 -16.03 -10.13
N ALA A 321 4.52 -17.10 -10.34
CA ALA A 321 4.73 -18.07 -11.41
C ALA A 321 4.50 -17.43 -12.78
N SER A 322 3.35 -16.79 -13.01
CA SER A 322 2.98 -16.20 -14.31
C SER A 322 4.02 -15.20 -14.84
N GLN A 323 4.54 -14.32 -13.97
CA GLN A 323 5.59 -13.35 -14.32
C GLN A 323 6.89 -14.00 -14.83
N ARG A 324 7.14 -15.26 -14.44
CA ARG A 324 8.35 -16.03 -14.73
C ARG A 324 8.17 -17.07 -15.82
N MET A 325 6.95 -17.58 -16.00
CA MET A 325 6.62 -18.51 -17.07
C MET A 325 6.61 -17.85 -18.46
N LEU A 326 6.32 -16.55 -18.52
CA LEU A 326 6.41 -15.77 -19.75
C LEU A 326 7.85 -15.73 -20.30
N SER A 327 8.07 -16.39 -21.43
CA SER A 327 9.35 -16.29 -22.17
C SER A 327 9.60 -14.85 -22.65
N SER A 328 10.86 -14.48 -22.90
CA SER A 328 11.20 -13.15 -23.44
C SER A 328 10.47 -12.83 -24.75
N ARG A 329 10.20 -13.86 -25.58
CA ARG A 329 9.41 -13.72 -26.81
C ARG A 329 7.94 -13.42 -26.50
N MET A 330 7.32 -14.15 -25.57
CA MET A 330 5.94 -13.93 -25.14
C MET A 330 5.76 -12.55 -24.50
N LYS A 331 6.70 -12.12 -23.63
CA LYS A 331 6.68 -10.76 -23.04
C LYS A 331 6.67 -9.68 -24.11
N LYS A 332 7.54 -9.79 -25.11
CA LYS A 332 7.57 -8.88 -26.26
C LYS A 332 6.27 -8.92 -27.07
N ASN A 333 5.71 -10.12 -27.33
CA ASN A 333 4.44 -10.23 -28.05
C ASN A 333 3.29 -9.58 -27.27
N ARG A 334 3.18 -9.87 -25.97
CA ARG A 334 2.16 -9.31 -25.08
C ARG A 334 2.18 -7.78 -25.05
N VAL A 335 3.37 -7.17 -24.94
CA VAL A 335 3.52 -5.70 -25.01
C VAL A 335 3.08 -5.14 -26.36
N LYS A 336 3.42 -5.82 -27.47
CA LYS A 336 2.97 -5.42 -28.80
C LYS A 336 1.45 -5.48 -28.93
N LEU A 337 0.83 -6.57 -28.46
CA LEU A 337 -0.63 -6.74 -28.48
C LEU A 337 -1.33 -5.67 -27.63
N LEU A 338 -0.86 -5.42 -26.41
CA LEU A 338 -1.41 -4.37 -25.55
C LEU A 338 -1.30 -2.97 -26.16
N THR A 339 -0.15 -2.66 -26.77
CA THR A 339 0.06 -1.36 -27.44
C THR A 339 -0.88 -1.23 -28.65
N TYR A 340 -1.06 -2.31 -29.40
CA TYR A 340 -1.98 -2.35 -30.53
C TYR A 340 -3.44 -2.17 -30.09
N ILE A 341 -3.88 -2.90 -29.06
CA ILE A 341 -5.23 -2.81 -28.51
C ILE A 341 -5.54 -1.40 -28.04
N ARG A 342 -4.62 -0.78 -27.28
CA ARG A 342 -4.77 0.61 -26.84
C ARG A 342 -4.95 1.58 -28.01
N HIS A 343 -4.13 1.44 -29.05
CA HIS A 343 -4.26 2.29 -30.24
C HIS A 343 -5.61 2.10 -30.94
N CYS A 344 -6.13 0.86 -31.01
CA CYS A 344 -7.45 0.60 -31.56
C CYS A 344 -8.58 1.15 -30.69
N GLU A 345 -8.45 1.15 -29.36
CA GLU A 345 -9.43 1.74 -28.42
C GLU A 345 -9.45 3.27 -28.53
N GLU A 346 -8.29 3.90 -28.76
CA GLU A 346 -8.21 5.33 -29.10
C GLU A 346 -8.91 5.65 -30.42
N ILE A 347 -8.74 4.80 -31.45
CA ILE A 347 -9.46 4.92 -32.72
C ILE A 347 -10.97 4.77 -32.52
N GLU A 348 -11.41 3.78 -31.74
CA GLU A 348 -12.83 3.56 -31.41
C GLU A 348 -13.43 4.79 -30.70
N SER A 349 -12.69 5.39 -29.77
CA SER A 349 -13.12 6.62 -29.10
C SER A 349 -13.27 7.80 -30.07
N LYS A 350 -12.36 7.96 -31.04
CA LYS A 350 -12.47 8.99 -32.09
C LYS A 350 -13.69 8.77 -32.99
N MET A 351 -13.93 7.52 -33.40
CA MET A 351 -15.11 7.16 -34.19
C MET A 351 -16.41 7.50 -33.45
N ASN A 352 -16.47 7.19 -32.15
CA ASN A 352 -17.63 7.50 -31.31
C ASN A 352 -17.81 9.01 -31.08
N ALA A 353 -16.73 9.80 -31.10
CA ALA A 353 -16.76 11.26 -31.03
C ALA A 353 -17.11 11.94 -32.37
N GLY A 354 -17.32 11.17 -33.44
CA GLY A 354 -17.63 11.70 -34.77
C GLY A 354 -16.44 12.33 -35.49
N GLU A 355 -15.21 12.09 -35.03
CA GLU A 355 -13.99 12.58 -35.68
C GLU A 355 -13.71 11.81 -36.98
N ARG A 356 -13.01 12.46 -37.93
CA ARG A 356 -12.58 11.81 -39.16
C ARG A 356 -11.46 10.81 -38.84
N VAL A 357 -11.69 9.55 -39.19
CA VAL A 357 -10.74 8.44 -39.02
C VAL A 357 -10.28 7.97 -40.40
N GLU A 358 -8.98 7.75 -40.56
CA GLU A 358 -8.39 7.34 -41.84
C GLU A 358 -8.74 5.88 -42.19
N HIS A 359 -8.76 5.54 -43.48
CA HIS A 359 -9.12 4.19 -43.95
C HIS A 359 -8.21 3.09 -43.33
N ASP A 360 -6.92 3.39 -43.15
CA ASP A 360 -5.96 2.47 -42.54
C ASP A 360 -6.18 2.29 -41.03
N GLU A 361 -6.71 3.30 -40.33
CA GLU A 361 -7.08 3.20 -38.92
C GLU A 361 -8.31 2.30 -38.73
N VAL A 362 -9.30 2.43 -39.61
CA VAL A 362 -10.48 1.54 -39.63
C VAL A 362 -10.08 0.09 -39.90
N ALA A 363 -9.11 -0.15 -40.80
CA ALA A 363 -8.58 -1.49 -41.07
C ALA A 363 -7.87 -2.10 -39.85
N LYS A 364 -7.14 -1.30 -39.05
CA LYS A 364 -6.55 -1.75 -37.78
C LYS A 364 -7.61 -2.07 -36.74
N TRP A 365 -8.59 -1.18 -36.57
CA TRP A 365 -9.70 -1.39 -35.63
C TRP A 365 -10.50 -2.67 -35.92
N LYS A 366 -10.73 -3.00 -37.20
CA LYS A 366 -11.37 -4.28 -37.58
C LYS A 366 -10.64 -5.53 -37.08
N ASN A 367 -9.32 -5.45 -36.87
CA ASN A 367 -8.51 -6.54 -36.35
C ASN A 367 -8.44 -6.58 -34.81
N LEU A 368 -9.09 -5.64 -34.11
CA LEU A 368 -9.07 -5.52 -32.65
C LEU A 368 -9.55 -6.80 -31.96
N SER A 369 -10.65 -7.38 -32.42
CA SER A 369 -11.22 -8.60 -31.84
C SER A 369 -10.25 -9.79 -31.90
N ALA A 370 -9.63 -10.01 -33.06
CA ALA A 370 -8.63 -11.06 -33.25
C ALA A 370 -7.39 -10.85 -32.36
N LYS A 371 -6.94 -9.60 -32.20
CA LYS A 371 -5.79 -9.26 -31.34
C LYS A 371 -6.11 -9.37 -29.85
N LYS A 372 -7.34 -9.04 -29.43
CA LYS A 372 -7.85 -9.30 -28.07
C LYS A 372 -7.88 -10.81 -27.79
N ALA A 373 -8.41 -11.62 -28.71
CA ALA A 373 -8.42 -13.08 -28.56
C ALA A 373 -7.00 -13.70 -28.51
N GLU A 374 -6.06 -13.19 -29.31
CA GLU A 374 -4.64 -13.62 -29.25
C GLU A 374 -4.02 -13.34 -27.87
N LEU A 375 -4.26 -12.15 -27.33
CA LEU A 375 -3.77 -11.77 -25.99
C LEU A 375 -4.42 -12.63 -24.90
N GLU A 376 -5.73 -12.83 -24.97
CA GLU A 376 -6.48 -13.63 -24.01
C GLU A 376 -6.02 -15.09 -24.01
N ALA A 377 -5.77 -15.69 -25.18
CA ALA A 377 -5.24 -17.05 -25.28
C ALA A 377 -3.86 -17.19 -24.61
N ILE A 378 -2.99 -16.18 -24.75
CA ILE A 378 -1.68 -16.15 -24.08
C ILE A 378 -1.87 -16.06 -22.56
N ASP A 379 -2.71 -15.13 -22.10
CA ASP A 379 -2.92 -14.88 -20.67
C ASP A 379 -3.65 -16.05 -19.99
N ALA A 380 -4.63 -16.67 -20.65
CA ALA A 380 -5.34 -17.85 -20.16
C ALA A 380 -4.41 -19.06 -20.02
N LYS A 381 -3.56 -19.31 -21.02
CA LYS A 381 -2.57 -20.39 -20.95
C LYS A 381 -1.60 -20.18 -19.79
N VAL A 382 -1.06 -18.96 -19.67
CA VAL A 382 -0.12 -18.62 -18.59
C VAL A 382 -0.78 -18.76 -17.23
N LYS A 383 -2.04 -18.36 -17.09
CA LYS A 383 -2.82 -18.52 -15.85
C LYS A 383 -2.94 -19.99 -15.46
N LEU A 384 -3.41 -20.84 -16.37
CA LEU A 384 -3.60 -22.28 -16.13
C LEU A 384 -2.28 -22.95 -15.75
N ASP A 385 -1.22 -22.69 -16.52
CA ASP A 385 0.11 -23.24 -16.24
C ASP A 385 0.64 -22.77 -14.85
N SER A 386 0.37 -21.52 -14.47
CA SER A 386 0.81 -20.95 -13.20
C SER A 386 0.06 -21.53 -11.99
N GLU A 387 -1.24 -21.75 -12.13
CA GLU A 387 -2.07 -22.38 -11.10
C GLU A 387 -1.65 -23.84 -10.90
N ALA A 388 -1.47 -24.60 -12.00
CA ALA A 388 -0.98 -25.97 -11.95
C ALA A 388 0.40 -26.09 -11.29
N ALA A 389 1.32 -25.16 -11.59
CA ALA A 389 2.67 -25.17 -11.02
C ALA A 389 2.73 -24.90 -9.50
N THR A 390 1.67 -24.33 -8.93
CA THR A 390 1.66 -23.81 -7.55
C THR A 390 0.67 -24.51 -6.62
N ILE A 391 -0.16 -25.42 -7.15
CA ILE A 391 -1.29 -26.00 -6.43
C ILE A 391 -0.89 -26.73 -5.14
N ASP A 392 0.21 -27.48 -5.16
CA ASP A 392 0.73 -28.22 -4.01
C ASP A 392 1.32 -27.30 -2.93
N LEU A 393 1.80 -26.12 -3.34
CA LEU A 393 2.42 -25.14 -2.44
C LEU A 393 1.38 -24.34 -1.65
N ILE A 394 0.10 -24.37 -2.04
CA ILE A 394 -0.97 -23.65 -1.32
C ILE A 394 -1.20 -24.27 0.06
N ASP A 395 -1.30 -25.60 0.10
CA ASP A 395 -1.58 -26.37 1.31
C ASP A 395 -0.29 -26.81 2.01
N ASN A 396 0.84 -26.86 1.28
CA ASN A 396 2.16 -27.18 1.82
C ASN A 396 3.19 -26.10 1.42
N PRO A 397 3.07 -24.87 1.97
CA PRO A 397 4.00 -23.80 1.62
C PRO A 397 5.41 -24.12 2.09
N PRO A 398 6.44 -23.66 1.36
CA PRO A 398 7.82 -23.82 1.81
C PRO A 398 8.05 -23.00 3.08
N GLU A 399 9.05 -23.40 3.87
CA GLU A 399 9.42 -22.65 5.07
C GLU A 399 9.78 -21.19 4.71
N PRO A 400 9.16 -20.21 5.41
CA PRO A 400 9.30 -18.79 5.09
C PRO A 400 10.70 -18.27 5.37
N ILE A 401 11.07 -17.20 4.68
CA ILE A 401 12.18 -16.36 5.13
C ILE A 401 11.74 -15.67 6.44
N THR A 402 12.53 -15.83 7.49
CA THR A 402 12.23 -15.24 8.81
C THR A 402 12.75 -13.82 8.93
N ASP A 403 13.86 -13.50 8.26
CA ASP A 403 14.33 -12.12 8.11
C ASP A 403 13.98 -11.56 6.73
N MET A 404 12.94 -10.73 6.69
CA MET A 404 12.45 -10.09 5.46
C MET A 404 13.41 -9.04 4.89
N ARG A 405 14.45 -8.65 5.63
CA ARG A 405 15.50 -7.76 5.13
C ARG A 405 16.26 -8.47 4.03
N ARG A 406 16.79 -7.66 3.11
CA ARG A 406 17.65 -8.17 2.07
C ARG A 406 19.02 -8.47 2.70
N ALA A 407 19.61 -9.63 2.38
CA ALA A 407 20.94 -9.97 2.85
C ALA A 407 21.99 -8.90 2.46
N ASP A 408 23.03 -8.81 3.28
CA ASP A 408 24.10 -7.81 3.14
C ASP A 408 24.79 -7.86 1.79
N GLU A 409 24.99 -9.07 1.26
CA GLU A 409 25.53 -9.34 -0.07
C GLU A 409 24.75 -8.66 -1.20
N HIS A 410 23.50 -8.25 -0.95
CA HIS A 410 22.59 -7.69 -1.94
C HIS A 410 22.10 -6.28 -1.59
N ARG A 411 22.76 -5.54 -0.70
CA ARG A 411 22.39 -4.14 -0.45
C ARG A 411 22.43 -3.36 -1.77
N VAL A 412 21.29 -2.84 -2.20
CA VAL A 412 21.20 -2.01 -3.40
C VAL A 412 20.59 -0.68 -3.01
N CYS A 413 21.19 0.40 -3.49
CA CYS A 413 20.75 1.75 -3.28
C CYS A 413 19.41 1.95 -4.00
N TYR A 414 18.40 2.39 -3.26
CA TYR A 414 17.06 2.65 -3.80
C TYR A 414 17.01 4.05 -4.44
N VAL A 415 17.84 4.25 -5.45
CA VAL A 415 17.95 5.49 -6.22
C VAL A 415 17.75 5.17 -7.69
N GLY A 416 17.15 6.10 -8.43
CA GLY A 416 16.91 5.92 -9.86
C GLY A 416 18.21 5.60 -10.60
N LYS A 417 18.16 4.73 -11.63
CA LYS A 417 19.34 4.33 -12.40
C LYS A 417 20.14 5.54 -12.92
N GLY A 418 19.45 6.58 -13.38
CA GLY A 418 20.09 7.83 -13.82
C GLY A 418 20.79 8.58 -12.68
N THR A 419 20.18 8.61 -11.49
CA THR A 419 20.77 9.20 -10.28
C THR A 419 21.99 8.41 -9.83
N LYS A 420 21.92 7.07 -9.80
CA LYS A 420 23.06 6.19 -9.49
C LYS A 420 24.23 6.41 -10.44
N SER A 421 23.94 6.52 -11.73
CA SER A 421 24.99 6.75 -12.75
C SER A 421 25.60 8.14 -12.65
N ARG A 422 24.81 9.17 -12.29
CA ARG A 422 25.27 10.56 -12.22
C ARG A 422 26.12 10.86 -10.99
N TYR A 423 25.85 10.17 -9.89
CA TYR A 423 26.49 10.42 -8.59
C TYR A 423 27.22 9.18 -8.04
N GLY A 424 27.56 8.21 -8.89
CA GLY A 424 28.19 6.95 -8.48
C GLY A 424 29.45 7.18 -7.64
N GLU A 425 30.36 8.02 -8.15
CA GLU A 425 31.62 8.37 -7.48
C GLU A 425 31.45 9.02 -6.10
N LEU A 426 30.31 9.68 -5.84
CA LEU A 426 30.02 10.29 -4.54
C LEU A 426 29.52 9.28 -3.50
N TRP A 427 29.17 8.07 -3.94
CA TRP A 427 28.57 7.02 -3.12
C TRP A 427 29.38 5.71 -3.15
N ASP A 428 30.60 5.73 -3.69
CA ASP A 428 31.46 4.55 -3.82
C ASP A 428 31.82 3.93 -2.46
N ASP A 429 31.81 4.73 -1.38
CA ASP A 429 32.01 4.29 -0.01
C ASP A 429 30.73 3.80 0.69
N MET A 430 29.57 3.90 0.02
CA MET A 430 28.29 3.47 0.58
C MET A 430 28.03 1.99 0.26
N PRO A 431 27.76 1.14 1.27
CA PRO A 431 27.67 -0.32 1.11
C PRO A 431 26.47 -0.81 0.27
N ALA A 432 25.65 0.09 -0.27
CA ALA A 432 24.50 -0.22 -1.09
C ALA A 432 24.74 0.02 -2.60
N THR A 433 25.96 0.35 -3.05
CA THR A 433 26.22 0.67 -4.45
C THR A 433 26.63 -0.53 -5.30
N GLU A 434 27.06 -1.64 -4.71
CA GLU A 434 27.48 -2.83 -5.44
C GLU A 434 26.29 -3.66 -5.96
N ASN A 435 26.36 -4.07 -7.23
CA ASN A 435 25.35 -4.95 -7.85
C ASN A 435 25.82 -6.41 -7.74
N ALA A 436 25.35 -7.16 -6.74
CA ALA A 436 25.53 -8.61 -6.74
C ALA A 436 24.69 -9.27 -7.84
N GLN A 437 25.32 -10.10 -8.68
CA GLN A 437 24.62 -10.90 -9.68
C GLN A 437 23.98 -12.13 -9.02
N SER A 438 22.70 -12.38 -9.28
CA SER A 438 22.01 -13.59 -8.80
C SER A 438 22.49 -14.82 -9.57
N LYS A 439 22.90 -15.88 -8.86
CA LYS A 439 23.32 -17.16 -9.47
C LYS A 439 22.18 -17.90 -10.18
N GLU A 440 22.58 -18.76 -11.12
CA GLU A 440 21.88 -19.29 -12.31
C GLU A 440 20.61 -20.16 -12.13
N MET A 441 20.06 -20.33 -10.93
CA MET A 441 18.73 -20.95 -10.80
C MET A 441 17.67 -19.85 -10.79
N SER A 442 17.41 -19.27 -11.95
CA SER A 442 16.33 -18.28 -12.06
C SER A 442 15.05 -18.95 -11.58
N SER A 443 14.26 -18.30 -10.74
CA SER A 443 12.98 -18.86 -10.26
C SER A 443 12.02 -19.20 -11.41
N ALA A 444 12.34 -18.82 -12.66
CA ALA A 444 11.67 -19.24 -13.88
C ALA A 444 12.00 -20.66 -14.37
N SER A 445 13.14 -21.27 -14.04
CA SER A 445 13.35 -22.71 -14.33
C SER A 445 12.44 -23.55 -13.43
N PHE A 446 12.43 -23.26 -12.13
CA PHE A 446 11.58 -23.92 -11.13
C PHE A 446 10.11 -24.06 -11.58
N PHE A 447 9.44 -22.97 -11.93
CA PHE A 447 8.02 -23.04 -12.36
C PHE A 447 7.84 -23.76 -13.69
N ARG A 448 8.76 -23.59 -14.65
CA ARG A 448 8.66 -24.23 -15.97
C ARG A 448 8.86 -25.74 -15.89
N ASP A 449 9.75 -26.21 -15.01
CA ASP A 449 10.03 -27.63 -14.85
C ASP A 449 8.86 -28.35 -14.17
N ARG A 450 8.17 -27.69 -13.23
CA ARG A 450 6.95 -28.22 -12.61
C ARG A 450 5.82 -28.44 -13.62
N VAL A 451 5.59 -27.49 -14.53
CA VAL A 451 4.55 -27.65 -15.57
C VAL A 451 4.91 -28.76 -16.57
N LYS A 452 6.19 -28.94 -16.91
CA LYS A 452 6.63 -30.03 -17.77
C LYS A 452 6.45 -31.41 -17.12
N GLY A 453 6.73 -31.52 -15.81
CA GLY A 453 6.54 -32.78 -15.08
C GLY A 453 5.07 -33.19 -14.95
N ILE A 454 4.15 -32.23 -14.93
CA ILE A 454 2.70 -32.47 -14.91
C ILE A 454 2.18 -32.93 -16.29
N SER A 455 2.86 -32.61 -17.40
CA SER A 455 2.42 -33.02 -18.74
C SER A 455 2.96 -34.38 -19.21
N THR A 456 3.70 -35.10 -18.34
CA THR A 456 4.36 -36.37 -18.66
C THR A 456 3.78 -37.58 -17.93
N ASP A 457 2.77 -37.36 -17.09
CA ASP A 457 1.89 -38.38 -16.51
C ASP A 457 0.49 -38.26 -17.13
#